data_AF-A0A060C212-F1
#
_entry.id   AF-A0A060C212-F1
#
_cell.length_a   1.000
_cell.length_b   1.000
_cell.length_c   1.000
_cell.angle_alpha   90.00
_cell.angle_beta   90.00
_cell.angle_gamma   90.00
#
_symmetry.space_group_name_H-M   'P 1'
#
loop_
_entity.id
_entity.type
_entity.pdbx_description
1 polymer ?
#
loop_
_entity_poly.entity_id
_entity_poly.type
_entity_poly.pdbx_seq_one_letter_code
_entity_poly.pdbx_strand_id
1 'polypeptide(L)' 'MSTTPTTGYLCTYFSGDESTGDDQQIRFATSPDGLHWNEMNGGRPLLESTINDHGARDPFIIRLEDGGFAL' A
#
# COMPACT_ATOMS: atom_id res chain seq x y z
N MET A 1 3.90 -27.72 -6.56
CA MET A 1 3.23 -26.84 -7.55
C MET A 1 4.25 -25.79 -7.97
N SER A 2 4.44 -25.53 -9.25
CA SER A 2 5.33 -24.45 -9.71
C SER A 2 4.61 -23.12 -9.47
N THR A 3 5.07 -22.33 -8.50
CA THR A 3 4.58 -20.98 -8.30
C THR A 3 5.23 -20.10 -9.35
N THR A 4 4.42 -19.48 -10.23
CA THR A 4 4.92 -18.43 -11.11
C THR A 4 5.67 -17.40 -10.27
N PRO A 5 6.92 -17.06 -10.59
CA PRO A 5 7.66 -16.06 -9.84
C PRO A 5 6.89 -14.74 -9.82
N THR A 6 6.83 -14.08 -8.67
CA THR A 6 6.38 -12.67 -8.60
C THR A 6 7.40 -11.79 -9.29
N THR A 7 6.98 -11.05 -10.32
CA THR A 7 7.85 -10.25 -11.19
C THR A 7 7.65 -8.74 -11.06
N GLY A 8 6.99 -8.27 -10.00
CA GLY A 8 6.67 -6.86 -9.80
C GLY A 8 6.78 -6.44 -8.34
N TYR A 9 6.62 -5.14 -8.12
CA TYR A 9 6.75 -4.49 -6.83
C TYR A 9 5.40 -3.92 -6.39
N LEU A 10 5.16 -3.95 -5.08
CA LEU A 10 4.05 -3.30 -4.40
C LEU A 10 4.66 -2.22 -3.49
N CYS A 11 4.17 -1.00 -3.59
CA CYS A 11 4.45 0.08 -2.67
C CYS A 11 3.21 0.32 -1.80
N THR A 12 3.43 0.37 -0.49
CA THR A 12 2.44 0.75 0.51
C THR A 12 2.80 2.14 1.04
N TYR A 13 1.89 3.10 0.96
CA TYR A 13 2.20 4.50 1.28
C TYR A 13 0.99 5.26 1.84
N PHE A 14 1.23 6.45 2.38
CA PHE A 14 0.23 7.47 2.70
C PHE A 14 0.61 8.77 1.98
N SER A 15 -0.33 9.71 1.80
CA SER A 15 -0.01 11.01 1.19
C SER A 15 0.55 11.98 2.23
N GLY A 16 1.70 12.58 1.92
CA GLY A 16 2.49 13.34 2.90
C GLY A 16 2.01 14.78 3.17
N ASP A 17 0.87 15.22 2.63
CA ASP A 17 0.41 16.62 2.79
C ASP A 17 -0.04 16.94 4.22
N GLU A 18 -0.34 15.91 5.04
CA GLU A 18 -0.75 15.99 6.46
C GLU A 18 -1.82 17.06 6.78
N SER A 19 -2.55 17.50 5.76
CA SER A 19 -3.50 18.61 5.82
C SER A 19 -4.89 18.15 6.25
N THR A 20 -5.18 16.86 6.01
CA THR A 20 -6.46 16.21 6.29
C THR A 20 -6.25 14.79 6.83
N GLY A 21 -7.30 14.22 7.46
CA GLY A 21 -7.31 12.81 7.85
C GLY A 21 -7.24 11.84 6.65
N ASP A 22 -7.56 12.28 5.43
CA ASP A 22 -7.39 11.49 4.19
C ASP A 22 -5.90 11.32 3.85
N ASP A 23 -5.06 12.27 4.24
CA ASP A 23 -3.64 12.25 3.89
C ASP A 23 -2.91 11.08 4.53
N GLN A 24 -3.34 10.70 5.73
CA GLN A 24 -2.74 9.62 6.49
C GLN A 24 -3.47 8.28 6.29
N GLN A 25 -4.14 8.05 5.16
CA GLN A 25 -4.75 6.75 4.86
C GLN A 25 -3.83 5.87 4.00
N ILE A 26 -4.00 4.55 4.10
CA ILE A 26 -3.15 3.60 3.37
C ILE A 26 -3.60 3.49 1.91
N ARG A 27 -2.63 3.71 1.02
CA ARG A 27 -2.72 3.63 -0.43
C ARG A 27 -1.72 2.59 -0.95
N PHE A 28 -1.98 2.10 -2.16
CA PHE A 28 -1.12 1.11 -2.83
C PHE A 28 -0.75 1.56 -4.24
N ALA A 29 0.47 1.26 -4.65
CA ALA A 29 0.92 1.43 -6.02
C ALA A 29 1.69 0.19 -6.47
N THR A 30 1.66 -0.11 -7.76
CA THR A 30 2.37 -1.25 -8.35
C THR A 30 3.39 -0.78 -9.37
N SER A 31 4.47 -1.53 -9.50
CA SER A 31 5.49 -1.25 -10.50
C SER A 31 6.07 -2.53 -11.08
N PRO A 32 6.27 -2.63 -12.40
CA PRO A 32 7.00 -3.74 -13.00
C PRO A 32 8.52 -3.61 -12.80
N ASP A 33 9.05 -2.40 -12.56
CA ASP A 33 10.48 -2.11 -12.56
C ASP A 33 11.01 -1.47 -11.26
N GLY A 34 10.11 -1.13 -10.33
CA GLY A 34 10.44 -0.46 -9.07
C GLY A 34 10.75 1.04 -9.20
N LEU A 35 10.66 1.61 -10.42
CA LEU A 35 10.98 3.00 -10.72
C LEU A 35 9.75 3.79 -11.16
N HIS A 36 8.88 3.18 -11.96
CA HIS A 36 7.66 3.79 -12.46
C HIS A 36 6.46 3.15 -11.77
N TRP A 37 5.71 3.97 -11.03
CA TRP A 37 4.63 3.50 -10.18
C TRP A 37 3.26 3.82 -10.80
N ASN A 38 2.38 2.84 -10.79
CA ASN A 38 0.98 2.99 -11.15
C ASN A 38 0.15 2.92 -9.87
N GLU A 39 -0.52 4.03 -9.54
CA GLU A 39 -1.38 4.09 -8.37
C GLU A 39 -2.59 3.16 -8.53
N MET A 40 -2.87 2.39 -7.48
CA MET A 40 -4.09 1.61 -7.41
C MET A 40 -5.27 2.52 -7.00
N ASN A 41 -6.50 2.12 -7.34
CA ASN A 41 -7.71 2.88 -7.01
C ASN A 41 -7.69 4.37 -7.45
N GLY A 42 -6.91 4.71 -8.49
CA GLY A 42 -6.74 6.09 -8.95
C GLY A 42 -6.13 7.00 -7.88
N GLY A 43 -5.22 6.47 -7.07
CA GLY A 43 -4.53 7.18 -6.01
C GLY A 43 -5.33 7.33 -4.73
N ARG A 44 -6.62 6.93 -4.69
CA ARG A 44 -7.46 7.01 -3.48
C ARG A 44 -7.08 5.94 -2.43
N PRO A 45 -7.39 6.16 -1.14
CA PRO A 45 -7.17 5.17 -0.09
C PRO A 45 -7.80 3.82 -0.41
N LEU A 46 -7.17 2.75 0.08
CA LEU A 46 -7.68 1.38 -0.02
C LEU A 46 -7.94 0.76 1.36
N LEU A 47 -7.20 1.19 2.40
CA LEU A 47 -7.52 0.88 3.79
C LEU A 47 -7.67 2.17 4.56
N GLU A 48 -8.84 2.35 5.16
CA GLU A 48 -9.21 3.57 5.86
C GLU A 48 -9.34 3.30 7.36
N SER A 49 -8.66 4.09 8.19
CA SER A 49 -8.83 4.05 9.64
C SER A 49 -10.09 4.81 10.03
N THR A 50 -10.93 4.15 10.83
CA THR A 50 -12.20 4.71 11.33
C THR A 50 -12.12 5.10 12.81
N ILE A 51 -10.91 5.09 13.38
CA ILE A 51 -10.67 5.25 14.82
C ILE A 51 -9.92 6.55 15.07
N ASN A 52 -10.32 7.29 16.11
CA ASN A 52 -9.68 8.53 16.58
C ASN A 52 -9.51 9.59 15.49
N ASP A 53 -8.27 9.96 15.15
CA ASP A 53 -7.93 10.96 14.14
C ASP A 53 -8.00 10.43 12.70
N HIS A 54 -8.38 9.16 12.56
CA HIS A 54 -8.45 8.45 11.30
C HIS A 54 -7.09 8.24 10.63
N GLY A 55 -5.95 8.54 11.27
CA GLY A 55 -4.63 8.35 10.68
C GLY A 55 -4.12 6.90 10.75
N ALA A 56 -3.42 6.46 9.71
CA ALA A 56 -2.65 5.22 9.61
C ALA A 56 -1.35 5.49 8.82
N ARG A 57 -0.22 5.56 9.53
CA ARG A 57 1.06 6.00 8.96
C ARG A 57 2.10 4.90 8.89
N ASP A 58 3.11 5.16 8.07
CA ASP A 58 4.34 4.37 7.95
C ASP A 58 4.10 2.86 7.74
N PRO A 59 3.29 2.48 6.72
CA PRO A 59 2.95 1.08 6.48
C PRO A 59 4.17 0.23 6.17
N PHE A 60 4.19 -0.99 6.71
CA PHE A 60 5.19 -2.00 6.36
C PHE A 60 4.52 -3.31 6.03
N ILE A 61 4.66 -3.79 4.80
CA ILE A 61 4.05 -5.04 4.35
C ILE A 61 5.07 -6.18 4.32
N ILE A 62 4.69 -7.34 4.84
CA ILE A 62 5.50 -8.56 4.84
C ILE A 62 4.76 -9.63 4.04
N ARG A 63 5.51 -10.34 3.19
CA ARG A 63 4.99 -11.53 2.50
C ARG A 63 5.14 -12.75 3.40
N LEU A 64 4.04 -13.46 3.63
CA LEU A 64 4.01 -14.68 4.42
C LEU A 64 4.36 -15.91 3.56
N GLU A 65 4.75 -17.01 4.21
CA GLU A 65 5.15 -18.26 3.53
C GLU A 65 4.01 -18.88 2.71
N ASP A 66 2.76 -18.73 3.16
CA ASP A 66 1.57 -19.22 2.47
C ASP A 66 1.17 -18.39 1.23
N GLY A 67 1.95 -17.34 0.92
CA GLY A 67 1.70 -16.42 -0.18
C GLY A 67 0.78 -15.25 0.15
N GLY A 68 0.28 -15.18 1.39
CA GLY A 68 -0.45 -14.03 1.92
C GLY A 68 0.46 -12.83 2.22
N PHE A 69 -0.17 -11.73 2.65
CA PHE A 69 0.51 -10.52 3.07
C PHE A 69 -0.01 -10.07 4.44
N ALA A 70 0.89 -9.57 5.28
CA ALA A 70 0.59 -8.91 6.54
C ALA A 70 1.01 -7.45 6.47
N LEU A 71 0.13 -6.55 6.91
CA LEU A 71 0.33 -5.11 7.02
C LEU A 71 0.23 -4.69 8.48
#